data_AF-W6NHS4-F1
#
_entry.id   AF-W6NHS4-F1
#
_cell.length_a   1.000
_cell.length_b   1.000
_cell.length_c   1.000
_cell.angle_alpha   90.00
_cell.angle_beta   90.00
_cell.angle_gamma   90.00
#
_symmetry.space_group_name_H-M   'P 1'
#
loop_
_entity.id
_entity.type
_entity.pdbx_description
1 polymer ?
#
loop_
_entity_poly.entity_id
_entity_poly.type
_entity_poly.pdbx_seq_one_letter_code
_entity_poly.pdbx_strand_id
1 'polypeptide(L)'
;MAKNLRLRAHLFDTAVLPALTYGSETWTLRKQDEHAVSVTQHALERSMLEISLFTQVQKGIRSSELRQRTKIRDAVDYAKKSKIRWAGHVMRYSDDRWTKAVTDWIPRDIRRTPGSPPTRWSDFFAKALNERNVEPRVPEARTTHWTTLARDRYEWRRYWRPLEEVDDQRDDR
;
A
#
# COMPACT_ATOMS: atom_id res chain seq x y z
N MET A 1 16.31 28.10 -15.54
CA MET A 1 17.08 26.99 -14.95
C MET A 1 16.23 25.74 -14.97
N ALA A 2 16.59 24.71 -15.74
CA ALA A 2 15.86 23.44 -15.72
C ALA A 2 16.11 22.75 -14.38
N LYS A 3 15.10 22.72 -13.50
CA LYS A 3 15.18 22.01 -12.22
C LYS A 3 15.32 20.51 -12.50
N ASN A 4 16.27 19.87 -11.83
CA ASN A 4 16.57 18.46 -12.04
C ASN A 4 15.40 17.57 -11.55
N LEU A 5 14.56 17.11 -12.48
CA LEU A 5 13.39 16.28 -12.19
C LEU A 5 13.78 14.96 -11.53
N ARG A 6 14.93 14.37 -11.90
CA ARG A 6 15.45 13.13 -11.30
C ARG A 6 15.72 13.33 -9.82
N LEU A 7 16.32 14.45 -9.43
CA LEU A 7 16.59 14.78 -8.03
C LEU A 7 15.29 14.95 -7.23
N ARG A 8 14.30 15.66 -7.77
CA ARG A 8 12.99 15.86 -7.12
C ARG A 8 12.24 14.54 -6.94
N ALA A 9 12.23 13.69 -7.97
CA ALA A 9 11.61 12.38 -7.91
C ALA A 9 12.29 11.49 -6.86
N HIS A 10 13.63 11.51 -6.81
CA HIS A 10 14.39 10.78 -5.80
C HIS A 10 14.07 11.26 -4.38
N LEU A 11 14.09 12.58 -4.13
CA LEU A 11 13.74 13.16 -2.83
C LEU A 11 12.30 12.84 -2.40
N PHE A 12 11.37 12.80 -3.36
CA PHE A 12 10.00 12.37 -3.08
C PHE A 12 9.96 10.92 -2.63
N ASP A 13 10.58 10.03 -3.41
CA ASP A 13 10.59 8.61 -3.12
C ASP A 13 11.25 8.33 -1.75
N THR A 14 12.33 9.03 -1.39
CA THR A 14 13.08 8.74 -0.16
C THR A 14 12.51 9.40 1.10
N ALA A 15 12.00 10.63 1.02
CA ALA A 15 11.59 11.40 2.21
C ALA A 15 10.09 11.67 2.28
N VAL A 16 9.48 12.11 1.17
CA VAL A 16 8.08 12.55 1.17
C VAL A 16 7.14 11.34 1.21
N LEU A 17 7.43 10.29 0.45
CA LEU A 17 6.59 9.12 0.33
C LEU A 17 6.44 8.36 1.67
N PRO A 18 7.51 8.06 2.42
CA PRO A 18 7.38 7.46 3.75
C PRO A 18 6.61 8.35 4.73
N ALA A 19 6.83 9.67 4.68
CA ALA A 19 6.11 10.61 5.55
C ALA A 19 4.60 10.68 5.21
N LEU A 20 4.26 10.71 3.92
CA LEU A 20 2.87 10.75 3.45
C LEU A 20 2.09 9.48 3.82
N THR A 21 2.78 8.33 3.79
CA THR A 21 2.17 7.02 4.06
C THR A 21 2.40 6.55 5.49
N TYR A 22 2.94 7.42 6.35
CA TYR A 22 3.23 7.09 7.74
C TYR A 22 1.97 6.60 8.46
N GLY A 23 2.10 5.47 9.15
CA GLY A 23 1.00 4.83 9.87
C GLY A 23 0.04 4.02 9.00
N SER A 24 0.00 4.16 7.67
CA SER A 24 -0.98 3.45 6.81
C SER A 24 -1.00 1.92 6.98
N GLU A 25 0.10 1.37 7.48
CA GLU A 25 0.29 -0.02 7.89
C GLU A 25 -0.59 -0.47 9.08
N THR A 26 -0.97 0.43 9.99
CA THR A 26 -1.75 0.11 11.19
C THR A 26 -3.25 0.42 11.04
N TRP A 27 -3.67 1.13 9.98
CA TRP A 27 -5.06 1.56 9.82
C TRP A 27 -5.85 0.62 8.89
N THR A 28 -7.17 0.75 8.93
CA THR A 28 -8.06 0.25 7.87
C THR A 28 -7.91 1.14 6.64
N LEU A 29 -7.10 0.73 5.66
CA LEU A 29 -7.03 1.39 4.34
C LEU A 29 -8.39 1.31 3.63
N ARG A 30 -9.22 2.33 3.80
CA ARG A 30 -10.50 2.46 3.09
C ARG A 30 -10.27 3.11 1.74
N LYS A 31 -11.25 2.98 0.85
CA LYS A 31 -11.22 3.65 -0.46
C LYS A 31 -11.12 5.16 -0.38
N GLN A 32 -11.69 5.77 0.67
CA GLN A 32 -11.56 7.21 0.94
C GLN A 32 -10.12 7.58 1.30
N ASP A 33 -9.45 6.77 2.13
CA ASP A 33 -8.06 6.97 2.51
C ASP A 33 -7.13 6.80 1.29
N GLU A 34 -7.34 5.76 0.47
CA GLU A 34 -6.62 5.57 -0.81
C GLU A 34 -6.81 6.78 -1.75
N HIS A 35 -8.04 7.30 -1.84
CA HIS A 35 -8.34 8.45 -2.68
C HIS A 35 -7.64 9.72 -2.18
N ALA A 36 -7.64 9.98 -0.88
CA ALA A 36 -6.95 11.13 -0.29
C ALA A 36 -5.43 11.07 -0.54
N VAL A 37 -4.80 9.90 -0.36
CA VAL A 37 -3.38 9.68 -0.69
C VAL A 37 -3.11 9.91 -2.18
N SER A 38 -3.99 9.44 -3.06
CA SER A 38 -3.83 9.66 -4.50
C SER A 38 -3.97 11.14 -4.90
N VAL A 39 -4.95 11.86 -4.34
CA VAL A 39 -5.16 13.30 -4.60
C VAL A 39 -3.96 14.13 -4.15
N THR A 40 -3.41 13.84 -2.97
CA THR A 40 -2.21 14.51 -2.46
C THR A 40 -1.01 14.23 -3.35
N GLN A 41 -0.78 12.97 -3.75
CA GLN A 41 0.26 12.63 -4.71
C GLN A 41 0.11 13.39 -6.04
N HIS A 42 -1.10 13.46 -6.61
CA HIS A 42 -1.34 14.20 -7.86
C HIS A 42 -1.03 15.70 -7.75
N ALA A 43 -1.31 16.31 -6.60
CA ALA A 43 -0.94 17.69 -6.34
C ALA A 43 0.59 17.87 -6.29
N LEU A 44 1.31 16.93 -5.68
CA LEU A 44 2.77 16.94 -5.61
C LEU A 44 3.42 16.68 -6.97
N GLU A 45 2.89 15.75 -7.78
CA GLU A 45 3.32 15.49 -9.16
C GLU A 45 3.21 16.75 -10.03
N ARG A 46 2.08 17.46 -9.94
CA ARG A 46 1.88 18.75 -10.61
C ARG A 46 2.91 19.79 -10.18
N SER A 47 3.15 19.91 -8.87
CA SER A 47 4.14 20.85 -8.32
C SER A 47 5.56 20.55 -8.81
N MET A 48 5.95 19.27 -8.89
CA MET A 48 7.26 18.87 -9.42
C MET A 48 7.45 19.27 -10.88
N LEU A 49 6.40 19.15 -11.68
CA LEU A 49 6.37 19.46 -13.12
C LEU A 49 6.04 20.93 -13.40
N GLU A 50 5.76 21.74 -12.37
CA GLU A 50 5.39 23.15 -12.47
C GLU A 50 4.12 23.38 -13.32
N ILE A 51 3.21 22.40 -13.28
CA ILE A 51 1.94 22.43 -13.99
C ILE A 51 0.86 22.88 -13.01
N SER A 52 0.23 24.03 -13.29
CA SER A 52 -0.96 24.45 -12.55
C SER A 52 -2.15 23.54 -12.91
N LEU A 53 -3.13 23.43 -12.00
CA LEU A 53 -4.37 22.68 -12.28
C LEU A 53 -5.09 23.24 -13.50
N PHE A 54 -5.12 24.57 -13.66
CA PHE A 54 -5.69 25.23 -14.84
C PHE A 54 -5.01 24.78 -16.14
N THR A 55 -3.66 24.80 -16.17
CA THR A 55 -2.89 24.36 -17.33
C THR A 55 -3.13 22.88 -17.65
N GLN A 56 -3.22 22.03 -16.62
CA GLN A 56 -3.51 20.61 -16.79
C GLN A 56 -4.87 20.40 -17.49
N VAL A 57 -5.91 21.09 -17.02
CA VAL A 57 -7.28 20.99 -17.55
C VAL A 57 -7.36 21.56 -18.97
N GLN A 58 -6.82 22.76 -19.21
CA GLN A 58 -6.83 23.41 -20.52
C GLN A 58 -6.13 22.56 -21.60
N LYS A 59 -5.05 21.88 -21.25
CA LYS A 59 -4.29 21.02 -22.16
C LYS A 59 -4.79 19.57 -22.18
N GLY A 60 -5.83 19.23 -21.40
CA GLY A 60 -6.37 17.86 -21.33
C GLY A 60 -5.37 16.81 -20.82
N ILE A 61 -4.37 17.21 -20.02
CA ILE A 61 -3.29 16.31 -19.57
C ILE A 61 -3.84 15.37 -18.49
N ARG A 62 -3.73 14.06 -18.73
CA ARG A 62 -4.20 13.03 -17.78
C ARG A 62 -3.22 12.89 -16.61
N SER A 63 -3.72 12.54 -15.43
CA SER A 63 -2.86 12.26 -14.27
C SER A 63 -1.88 11.10 -14.51
N SER A 64 -2.28 10.11 -15.32
CA SER A 64 -1.39 9.02 -15.75
C SER A 64 -0.18 9.52 -16.55
N GLU A 65 -0.36 10.57 -17.34
CA GLU A 65 0.71 11.20 -18.11
C GLU A 65 1.68 11.96 -17.20
N LEU A 66 1.15 12.69 -16.21
CA LEU A 66 1.99 13.33 -15.18
C LEU A 66 2.84 12.30 -14.45
N ARG A 67 2.25 11.16 -14.10
CA ARG A 67 2.95 10.04 -13.45
C ARG A 67 4.03 9.41 -14.33
N GLN A 68 3.76 9.25 -15.62
CA GLN A 68 4.75 8.75 -16.58
C GLN A 68 5.94 9.71 -16.71
N ARG A 69 5.70 11.02 -16.60
CA ARG A 69 6.75 12.05 -16.63
C ARG A 69 7.57 12.07 -15.34
N THR A 70 6.94 11.99 -14.17
CA THR A 70 7.64 12.06 -12.87
C THR A 70 8.36 10.75 -12.49
N LYS A 71 7.83 9.59 -12.88
CA LYS A 71 8.37 8.24 -12.57
C LYS A 71 8.61 7.98 -11.06
N ILE A 72 7.87 8.68 -10.20
CA ILE A 72 7.85 8.47 -8.76
C ILE A 72 7.00 7.23 -8.42
N ARG A 73 7.23 6.64 -7.25
CA ARG A 73 6.45 5.49 -6.79
C ARG A 73 5.00 5.88 -6.50
N ASP A 74 4.07 4.94 -6.72
CA ASP A 74 2.67 5.13 -6.33
C ASP A 74 2.53 5.02 -4.81
N ALA A 75 1.94 6.04 -4.20
CA ALA A 75 1.83 6.15 -2.76
C ALA A 75 0.79 5.19 -2.16
N VAL A 76 -0.28 4.90 -2.90
CA VAL A 76 -1.29 3.93 -2.46
C VAL A 76 -0.70 2.52 -2.48
N ASP A 77 0.05 2.18 -3.52
CA ASP A 77 0.75 0.91 -3.62
C ASP A 77 1.83 0.79 -2.55
N TYR A 78 2.58 1.85 -2.28
CA TYR A 78 3.56 1.88 -1.19
C TYR A 78 2.91 1.66 0.18
N ALA A 79 1.77 2.31 0.45
CA ALA A 79 1.02 2.10 1.69
C ALA A 79 0.53 0.64 1.84
N LYS A 80 -0.01 0.05 0.77
CA LYS A 80 -0.44 -1.36 0.73
C LYS A 80 0.72 -2.30 1.00
N LYS A 81 1.87 -2.08 0.34
CA LYS A 81 3.10 -2.87 0.56
C LYS A 81 3.59 -2.76 1.99
N SER A 82 3.61 -1.55 2.56
CA SER A 82 4.01 -1.32 3.94
C SER A 82 3.11 -2.09 4.91
N LYS A 83 1.79 -2.03 4.70
CA LYS A 83 0.82 -2.82 5.47
C LYS A 83 1.06 -4.34 5.38
N ILE A 84 1.38 -4.85 4.19
CA ILE A 84 1.73 -6.27 3.98
C ILE A 84 3.03 -6.65 4.71
N ARG A 85 4.07 -5.80 4.60
CA ARG A 85 5.35 -6.02 5.30
C ARG A 85 5.15 -6.03 6.81
N TRP A 86 4.39 -5.08 7.34
CA TRP A 86 4.00 -4.99 8.75
C TRP A 86 3.24 -6.22 9.22
N ALA A 87 2.20 -6.65 8.50
CA ALA A 87 1.40 -7.82 8.87
C ALA A 87 2.23 -9.11 8.94
N GLY A 88 3.11 -9.32 7.96
CA GLY A 88 4.07 -10.42 8.02
C GLY A 88 5.00 -10.32 9.22
N HIS A 89 5.49 -9.12 9.52
CA HIS A 89 6.34 -8.87 10.68
C HIS A 89 5.63 -9.23 12.00
N VAL A 90 4.40 -8.75 12.20
CA VAL A 90 3.59 -9.01 13.40
C VAL A 90 3.31 -10.51 13.57
N MET A 91 2.96 -11.23 12.50
CA MET A 91 2.64 -12.66 12.58
C MET A 91 3.83 -13.56 12.90
N ARG A 92 5.05 -13.05 12.68
CA ARG A 92 6.31 -13.75 12.97
C ARG A 92 6.94 -13.37 14.30
N TYR A 93 6.27 -12.55 15.12
CA TYR A 93 6.69 -12.39 16.51
C TYR A 93 6.62 -13.73 17.24
N SER A 94 7.74 -14.08 17.89
CA SER A 94 7.86 -15.20 18.83
C SER A 94 7.08 -14.96 20.12
N ASP A 95 6.91 -13.69 20.49
CA ASP A 95 6.41 -13.27 21.79
C ASP A 95 4.89 -12.99 21.76
N ASP A 96 4.22 -13.17 22.90
CA ASP A 96 2.79 -12.86 23.11
C ASP A 96 2.54 -11.34 23.30
N ARG A 97 3.15 -10.52 22.44
CA ARG A 97 2.93 -9.07 22.49
C ARG A 97 1.47 -8.74 22.16
N TRP A 98 0.96 -7.72 22.85
CA TRP A 98 -0.37 -7.16 22.61
C TRP A 98 -0.63 -6.83 21.14
N THR A 99 0.40 -6.44 20.37
CA THR A 99 0.28 -6.19 18.94
C THR A 99 -0.28 -7.38 18.18
N LYS A 100 0.18 -8.61 18.47
CA LYS A 100 -0.31 -9.83 17.82
C LYS A 100 -1.72 -10.16 18.32
N ALA A 101 -1.93 -10.10 19.64
CA ALA A 101 -3.23 -10.33 20.25
C ALA A 101 -4.32 -9.40 19.69
N VAL A 102 -4.07 -8.08 19.64
CA VAL A 102 -5.00 -7.06 19.11
C VAL A 102 -5.25 -7.26 17.61
N THR A 103 -4.23 -7.70 16.87
CA THR A 103 -4.35 -7.95 15.42
C THR A 103 -5.21 -9.18 15.12
N ASP A 104 -5.05 -10.25 15.89
CA ASP A 104 -5.81 -11.50 15.77
C ASP A 104 -7.18 -11.43 16.49
N TRP A 105 -7.42 -10.39 17.28
CA TRP A 105 -8.62 -10.29 18.10
C TRP A 105 -9.87 -10.09 17.25
N ILE A 106 -10.75 -11.08 17.33
CA ILE A 106 -12.08 -11.10 16.72
C ILE A 106 -13.07 -11.19 17.87
N PRO A 107 -13.79 -10.12 18.24
CA PRO A 107 -14.88 -10.22 19.20
C PRO A 107 -16.01 -11.04 18.54
N ARG A 108 -16.05 -12.34 18.82
CA ARG A 108 -17.07 -13.26 18.32
C ARG A 108 -18.36 -13.18 19.14
N ASP A 109 -18.23 -12.82 20.42
CA ASP A 109 -19.34 -12.88 21.39
C ASP A 109 -20.08 -11.54 21.56
N ILE A 110 -19.66 -10.49 20.83
CA ILE A 110 -20.25 -9.15 20.91
C ILE A 110 -20.87 -8.80 19.57
N ARG A 111 -22.20 -8.68 19.54
CA ARG A 111 -22.91 -8.13 18.39
C ARG A 111 -22.57 -6.64 18.28
N ARG A 112 -21.98 -6.24 17.15
CA ARG A 112 -21.59 -4.83 16.94
C ARG A 112 -22.83 -3.94 16.93
N THR A 113 -22.69 -2.76 17.54
CA THR A 113 -23.72 -1.72 17.53
C THR A 113 -24.02 -1.31 16.10
N PRO A 114 -25.31 -1.18 15.72
CA PRO A 114 -25.70 -0.61 14.43
C PRO A 114 -24.96 0.71 14.17
N GLY A 115 -24.36 0.84 12.98
CA GLY A 115 -23.57 2.03 12.58
C GLY A 115 -22.04 1.91 12.74
N SER A 116 -21.53 0.84 13.36
CA SER A 116 -20.07 0.59 13.41
C SER A 116 -19.50 0.33 12.00
N PRO A 117 -18.33 0.87 11.64
CA PRO A 117 -17.71 0.57 10.34
C PRO A 117 -17.55 -0.94 10.12
N PRO A 118 -17.99 -1.48 8.98
CA PRO A 118 -17.96 -2.91 8.72
C PRO A 118 -16.53 -3.43 8.52
N THR A 119 -15.64 -2.60 7.95
CA THR A 119 -14.30 -3.00 7.52
C THR A 119 -13.32 -3.08 8.69
N ARG A 120 -12.63 -4.21 8.82
CA ARG A 120 -11.55 -4.48 9.76
C ARG A 120 -10.20 -4.31 9.11
N TRP A 121 -9.16 -4.15 9.93
CA TRP A 121 -7.79 -4.03 9.44
C TRP A 121 -7.38 -5.26 8.61
N SER A 122 -7.78 -6.46 9.07
CA SER A 122 -7.51 -7.76 8.46
C SER A 122 -8.28 -8.02 7.17
N ASP A 123 -9.42 -7.34 6.95
CA ASP A 123 -10.27 -7.56 5.77
C ASP A 123 -9.54 -7.24 4.47
N PHE A 124 -8.55 -6.35 4.53
CA PHE A 124 -7.62 -6.11 3.44
C PHE A 124 -6.94 -7.40 2.95
N PHE A 125 -6.43 -8.23 3.87
CA PHE A 125 -5.73 -9.48 3.51
C PHE A 125 -6.70 -10.54 3.03
N ALA A 126 -7.85 -10.68 3.68
CA ALA A 126 -8.89 -11.62 3.25
C ALA A 126 -9.37 -11.30 1.83
N LYS A 127 -9.66 -10.03 1.55
CA LYS A 127 -10.06 -9.56 0.22
C LYS A 127 -8.94 -9.77 -0.81
N ALA A 128 -7.72 -9.38 -0.50
CA ALA A 128 -6.59 -9.51 -1.41
C ALA A 128 -6.16 -10.97 -1.66
N LEU A 129 -6.40 -11.90 -0.72
CA LEU A 129 -6.28 -13.34 -0.95
C LEU A 129 -7.32 -13.84 -1.94
N ASN A 130 -8.56 -13.40 -1.80
CA ASN A 130 -9.65 -13.82 -2.67
C ASN A 130 -9.51 -13.25 -4.09
N GLU A 131 -9.11 -11.98 -4.24
CA GLU A 131 -8.97 -11.31 -5.55
C GLU A 131 -7.83 -11.88 -6.41
N ARG A 132 -6.77 -12.42 -5.79
CA ARG A 132 -5.61 -12.96 -6.52
C ARG A 132 -5.75 -14.44 -6.88
N ASN A 133 -6.67 -15.15 -6.24
CA ASN A 133 -6.99 -16.55 -6.50
C ASN A 133 -7.87 -16.78 -7.76
N VAL A 134 -7.87 -15.82 -8.69
CA VAL A 134 -8.58 -15.91 -9.99
C VAL A 134 -7.77 -16.73 -11.01
N GLU A 135 -6.46 -16.90 -10.84
CA GLU A 135 -5.65 -17.90 -11.58
C GLU A 135 -4.92 -18.83 -10.60
N PRO A 136 -5.38 -20.07 -10.39
CA PRO A 136 -4.79 -20.96 -9.40
C PRO A 136 -3.46 -21.51 -9.92
N ARG A 137 -2.34 -20.92 -9.50
CA ARG A 137 -1.04 -21.62 -9.50
C ARG A 137 -0.87 -22.54 -8.28
N VAL A 138 -1.75 -22.45 -7.27
CA VAL A 138 -1.80 -23.35 -6.11
C VAL A 138 -3.27 -23.56 -5.68
N PRO A 139 -3.84 -24.78 -5.78
CA PRO A 139 -5.23 -25.07 -5.42
C PRO A 139 -5.59 -24.83 -3.94
N GLU A 140 -4.62 -24.91 -3.04
CA GLU A 140 -4.83 -24.95 -1.57
C GLU A 140 -4.89 -23.56 -0.91
N ALA A 141 -4.55 -22.49 -1.65
CA ALA A 141 -4.55 -21.13 -1.13
C ALA A 141 -5.96 -20.54 -0.90
N ARG A 142 -7.02 -21.19 -1.40
CA ARG A 142 -8.42 -20.73 -1.21
C ARG A 142 -8.93 -20.87 0.21
N THR A 143 -8.32 -21.73 1.04
CA THR A 143 -8.81 -22.09 2.38
C THR A 143 -7.88 -21.63 3.51
N THR A 144 -6.66 -21.19 3.17
CA THR A 144 -5.64 -20.85 4.17
C THR A 144 -5.85 -19.42 4.69
N HIS A 145 -6.12 -19.27 5.99
CA HIS A 145 -6.21 -17.97 6.63
C HIS A 145 -4.87 -17.21 6.49
N TRP A 146 -4.93 -15.90 6.18
CA TRP A 146 -3.74 -15.10 5.87
C TRP A 146 -2.66 -15.13 6.95
N THR A 147 -3.03 -15.31 8.22
CA THR A 147 -2.08 -15.41 9.34
C THR A 147 -1.19 -16.64 9.22
N THR A 148 -1.71 -17.76 8.71
CA THR A 148 -0.94 -18.99 8.47
C THR A 148 0.08 -18.77 7.37
N LEU A 149 -0.33 -18.12 6.27
CA LEU A 149 0.57 -17.76 5.17
C LEU A 149 1.66 -16.77 5.64
N ALA A 150 1.32 -15.83 6.51
CA ALA A 150 2.23 -14.80 7.00
C ALA A 150 3.34 -15.34 7.93
N ARG A 151 3.12 -16.49 8.58
CA ARG A 151 4.12 -17.14 9.44
C ARG A 151 5.33 -17.60 8.65
N ASP A 152 5.12 -18.15 7.46
CA ASP A 152 6.20 -18.52 6.55
C ASP A 152 6.67 -17.28 5.78
N ARG A 153 7.92 -16.87 6.02
CA ARG A 153 8.52 -15.72 5.34
C ARG A 153 8.63 -15.93 3.83
N TYR A 154 8.96 -17.15 3.39
CA TYR A 154 9.14 -17.46 1.98
C TYR A 154 7.80 -17.42 1.25
N GLU A 155 6.78 -18.11 1.77
CA GLU A 155 5.45 -18.10 1.17
C GLU A 155 4.78 -16.72 1.22
N TRP A 156 4.96 -15.97 2.31
CA TRP A 156 4.50 -14.58 2.39
C TRP A 156 5.13 -13.70 1.31
N ARG A 157 6.47 -13.74 1.15
CA ARG A 157 7.14 -12.97 0.09
C ARG A 157 6.75 -13.46 -1.29
N ARG A 158 6.70 -14.76 -1.53
CA ARG A 158 6.33 -15.35 -2.82
C ARG A 158 4.94 -14.90 -3.25
N TYR A 159 4.00 -14.90 -2.31
CA TYR A 159 2.66 -14.42 -2.58
C TYR A 159 2.67 -12.93 -2.93
N TRP A 160 3.34 -12.08 -2.15
CA TRP A 160 3.31 -10.62 -2.34
C TRP A 160 4.37 -10.05 -3.31
N ARG A 161 5.29 -10.87 -3.83
CA ARG A 161 6.42 -10.50 -4.70
C ARG A 161 6.10 -9.57 -5.88
N PRO A 162 4.98 -9.74 -6.62
CA PRO A 162 4.62 -8.81 -7.70
C PRO A 162 4.37 -7.37 -7.22
N LEU A 163 4.24 -7.14 -5.91
CA LEU A 163 4.22 -5.81 -5.30
C LEU A 163 5.62 -5.35 -4.84
N GLU A 164 6.65 -6.18 -4.75
CA GLU A 164 7.98 -5.77 -4.22
C GLU A 164 8.99 -5.36 -5.32
N GLU A 165 8.80 -5.77 -6.58
CA GLU A 165 9.81 -5.68 -7.66
C GLU A 165 10.16 -4.27 -8.20
N VAL A 166 9.70 -3.18 -7.57
CA VAL A 166 10.07 -1.81 -8.00
C VAL A 166 11.22 -1.23 -7.16
N ASP A 167 11.53 -1.82 -6.00
CA ASP A 167 12.50 -1.24 -5.06
C ASP A 167 13.97 -1.64 -5.33
N ASP A 168 14.25 -2.73 -6.07
CA ASP A 168 15.61 -3.33 -6.15
C ASP A 168 16.46 -2.95 -7.39
N GLN A 169 16.04 -2.01 -8.25
CA GLN A 169 16.81 -1.63 -9.47
C GLN A 169 17.22 -0.16 -9.55
N ARG A 170 17.42 0.53 -8.43
CA ARG A 170 17.88 1.94 -8.46
C ARG A 170 19.17 2.24 -7.70
N ASP A 171 19.91 1.20 -7.30
CA ASP A 171 21.34 1.33 -6.97
C ASP A 171 22.16 0.66 -8.08
N ASP A 172 22.60 1.50 -9.02
CA ASP A 172 23.91 1.45 -9.69
C ASP A 172 23.95 2.57 -10.76
N ARG A 173 24.78 3.58 -10.49
CA ARG A 173 25.20 4.75 -11.32
C ARG A 173 24.52 6.11 -11.10
#